data_AF-A0A7X1STF9-F1
#
_entry.id   AF-A0A7X1STF9-F1
#
_cell.length_a   1.000
_cell.length_b   1.000
_cell.length_c   1.000
_cell.angle_alpha   90.00
_cell.angle_beta   90.00
_cell.angle_gamma   90.00
#
_symmetry.space_group_name_H-M   'P 1'
#
loop_
_entity.id
_entity.type
_entity.pdbx_description
1 polymer ?
#
loop_
_entity_poly.entity_id
_entity_poly.type
_entity_poly.pdbx_seq_one_letter_code
_entity_poly.pdbx_strand_id
1 'polypeptide(L)' 'MTPVAIRVQKRRDTLRKAGLRPVQIWVPDTRTPGFDAECQRQARLVAEADRHDPALMSFLDSAASDLDGWEA' A
#
# COMPACT_ATOMS: atom_id res chain seq x y z
N MET A 1 26.52 3.04 -16.88
CA MET A 1 25.28 3.20 -16.08
C MET A 1 24.18 2.38 -16.75
N THR A 2 23.55 1.44 -16.05
CA THR A 2 22.53 0.57 -16.66
C THR A 2 21.26 1.39 -16.96
N PRO A 3 20.69 1.32 -18.18
CA PRO A 3 19.47 2.04 -18.51
C PRO A 3 18.32 1.73 -17.54
N VAL A 4 17.51 2.72 -17.21
CA VAL A 4 16.36 2.59 -16.28
C VAL A 4 15.45 1.44 -16.68
N ALA A 5 15.19 1.27 -17.99
CA ALA A 5 14.38 0.17 -18.53
C ALA A 5 14.91 -1.21 -18.14
N ILE A 6 16.23 -1.44 -18.25
CA ILE A 6 16.88 -2.71 -17.89
C ILE A 6 16.74 -2.97 -16.38
N ARG A 7 16.90 -1.94 -15.54
CA ARG A 7 16.74 -2.06 -14.08
C ARG A 7 15.29 -2.39 -13.69
N VAL A 8 14.32 -1.72 -14.31
CA VAL A 8 12.89 -1.98 -14.09
C VAL A 8 12.52 -3.40 -14.53
N GLN A 9 13.03 -3.86 -15.68
CA GLN A 9 12.79 -5.21 -16.17
C GLN A 9 13.36 -6.27 -15.21
N LYS A 10 14.62 -6.14 -14.80
CA LYS A 10 15.26 -7.06 -13.84
C LYS A 10 14.47 -7.18 -12.54
N ARG A 11 14.01 -6.05 -11.97
CA ARG A 11 13.18 -6.02 -10.76
C ARG A 11 11.85 -6.78 -10.98
N ARG A 12 11.16 -6.52 -12.09
CA ARG A 12 9.89 -7.20 -12.42
C ARG A 12 10.07 -8.70 -12.57
N ASP A 13 11.16 -9.15 -13.18
CA ASP A 13 11.44 -10.58 -13.35
C ASP A 13 11.71 -11.28 -12.02
N THR A 14 12.41 -10.64 -11.08
CA THR A 14 12.57 -11.15 -9.71
C THR A 14 11.22 -11.27 -9.00
N LEU A 15 10.36 -10.24 -9.08
CA LEU A 15 9.04 -10.27 -8.45
C LEU A 15 8.13 -11.36 -9.05
N ARG A 16 8.17 -11.57 -10.37
CA ARG A 16 7.44 -12.67 -11.03
C ARG A 16 7.92 -14.04 -10.54
N LYS A 17 9.24 -14.23 -10.38
CA LYS A 17 9.79 -15.48 -9.83
C LYS A 17 9.36 -15.74 -8.39
N ALA A 18 9.11 -14.68 -7.61
CA ALA A 18 8.54 -14.77 -6.27
C ALA A 18 7.01 -14.96 -6.25
N GLY A 19 6.38 -15.20 -7.40
CA GLY A 19 4.92 -15.43 -7.51
C GLY A 19 4.07 -14.17 -7.55
N LEU A 20 4.67 -12.97 -7.63
CA LEU A 20 3.94 -11.71 -7.65
C LEU A 20 3.56 -11.29 -9.07
N ARG A 21 2.35 -10.77 -9.23
CA ARG A 21 1.86 -10.19 -10.50
C ARG A 21 1.90 -8.67 -10.44
N PRO A 22 2.51 -7.98 -11.42
CA PRO A 22 2.45 -6.53 -11.49
C PRO A 22 1.03 -6.05 -11.81
N VAL A 23 0.54 -5.08 -11.03
CA VAL A 23 -0.70 -4.35 -11.29
C VAL A 23 -0.36 -2.89 -11.56
N GLN A 24 -0.90 -2.32 -12.64
CA GLN A 24 -0.80 -0.89 -12.92
C GLN A 24 -2.15 -0.25 -12.60
N ILE A 25 -2.14 0.68 -11.65
CA ILE A 25 -3.30 1.49 -11.30
C ILE A 25 -2.95 2.96 -11.51
N TRP A 26 -3.96 3.74 -11.87
CA TRP A 26 -3.85 5.19 -11.88
C TRP A 26 -4.18 5.70 -10.49
N VAL A 27 -3.28 6.52 -9.93
CA VAL A 27 -3.46 7.18 -8.64
C VAL A 27 -3.52 8.69 -8.86
N PRO A 28 -4.18 9.45 -7.97
CA PRO A 28 -4.19 10.91 -8.06
C PRO A 28 -2.75 11.48 -8.02
N ASP A 29 -2.50 12.53 -8.81
CA ASP A 29 -1.20 13.20 -8.79
C ASP A 29 -1.05 14.01 -7.49
N THR A 30 -0.12 13.57 -6.64
CA THR A 30 0.11 14.13 -5.30
C THR A 30 0.67 15.55 -5.31
N ARG A 31 1.08 16.06 -6.47
CA ARG A 31 1.60 17.42 -6.66
C ARG A 31 0.50 18.42 -7.02
N THR A 32 -0.72 17.94 -7.27
CA THR A 32 -1.85 18.81 -7.60
C THR A 32 -2.22 19.65 -6.39
N PRO A 33 -2.44 20.97 -6.54
CA PRO A 33 -2.97 21.79 -5.45
C PRO A 33 -4.27 21.19 -4.89
N GLY A 34 -4.37 21.06 -3.56
CA GLY A 34 -5.53 20.49 -2.87
C GLY A 34 -5.48 18.97 -2.66
N PHE A 35 -4.40 18.28 -3.08
CA PHE A 35 -4.21 16.86 -2.78
C PHE A 35 -4.14 16.60 -1.26
N ASP A 36 -3.54 17.51 -0.49
CA ASP A 36 -3.50 17.47 0.97
C ASP A 36 -4.90 17.51 1.60
N ALA A 37 -5.79 18.38 1.10
CA ALA A 37 -7.17 18.46 1.55
C ALA A 37 -7.97 17.18 1.18
N GLU A 38 -7.74 16.64 -0.02
CA GLU A 38 -8.30 15.35 -0.44
C GLU A 38 -7.83 14.22 0.48
N CYS A 39 -6.53 14.13 0.77
CA CYS A 39 -5.97 13.16 1.70
C CYS A 39 -6.62 13.26 3.08
N GLN A 40 -6.77 14.47 3.62
CA GLN A 40 -7.44 14.67 4.90
C GLN A 40 -8.90 14.22 4.87
N ARG A 41 -9.65 14.51 3.79
CA ARG A 41 -11.04 14.08 3.65
C ARG A 41 -11.14 12.56 3.64
N GLN A 42 -10.32 11.89 2.81
CA GLN A 42 -10.33 10.44 2.69
C GLN A 42 -9.90 9.75 3.98
N ALA A 43 -8.87 10.25 4.66
CA ALA A 43 -8.43 9.72 5.95
C ALA A 43 -9.56 9.78 7.00
N ARG A 44 -10.34 10.87 7.03
CA ARG A 44 -11.49 10.99 7.94
C ARG A 44 -12.59 9.98 7.60
N LEU A 45 -12.89 9.77 6.32
CA LEU A 45 -13.90 8.81 5.88
C LEU A 45 -13.53 7.38 6.25
N VAL A 46 -12.26 7.00 6.04
CA VAL A 46 -11.75 5.67 6.44
C VAL A 46 -11.84 5.51 7.95
N ALA A 47 -11.34 6.48 8.72
CA ALA A 47 -11.40 6.41 10.19
C ALA A 47 -12.84 6.35 10.72
N GLU A 48 -13.80 6.96 10.03
CA GLU A 48 -15.23 6.83 10.37
C GLU A 48 -15.77 5.44 10.04
N ALA A 49 -15.47 4.91 8.86
CA ALA A 49 -15.86 3.56 8.49
C ALA A 49 -15.30 2.51 9.47
N ASP A 50 -14.02 2.64 9.83
CA ASP A 50 -13.35 1.73 10.77
C ASP A 50 -14.00 1.75 12.16
N ARG A 51 -14.43 2.93 12.65
CA ARG A 51 -15.16 3.04 13.92
C ARG A 51 -16.48 2.27 13.92
N HIS A 52 -17.08 2.07 12.75
CA HIS A 52 -18.32 1.31 12.60
C HIS A 52 -18.08 -0.19 12.37
N ASP A 53 -16.83 -0.64 12.31
CA ASP A 53 -16.45 -2.05 12.18
C ASP A 53 -15.51 -2.50 13.32
N PRO A 54 -16.06 -2.86 14.50
CA PRO A 54 -15.24 -3.34 15.61
C PRO A 54 -14.56 -4.69 15.32
N ALA A 55 -15.06 -5.48 14.36
CA ALA A 55 -14.44 -6.74 13.97
C ALA A 55 -13.13 -6.50 13.20
N LEU A 56 -13.09 -5.45 12.38
CA LEU A 56 -11.86 -5.04 11.69
C LEU A 56 -10.75 -4.71 12.69
N MET A 57 -11.03 -3.94 13.73
CA MET A 57 -10.02 -3.60 14.76
C MET A 57 -9.48 -4.85 15.46
N SER A 58 -10.36 -5.77 15.87
CA SER A 58 -9.95 -7.03 16.48
C SER A 58 -9.11 -7.90 15.54
N PHE A 59 -9.43 -7.92 14.24
CA PHE A 59 -8.67 -8.63 13.24
C PHE A 59 -7.27 -8.03 13.05
N LEU A 60 -7.18 -6.69 12.96
CA LEU A 60 -5.91 -5.99 12.82
C LEU A 60 -4.99 -6.19 14.03
N ASP A 61 -5.53 -6.11 15.25
CA ASP A 61 -4.77 -6.38 16.47
C ASP A 61 -4.23 -7.81 16.50
N SER A 62 -5.05 -8.78 16.08
CA SER A 62 -4.63 -10.19 15.97
C SER A 62 -3.53 -10.37 14.93
N ALA A 63 -3.71 -9.82 13.73
CA ALA A 63 -2.71 -9.88 12.67
C ALA A 63 -1.39 -9.18 13.05
N ALA A 64 -1.45 -8.08 13.82
CA ALA A 64 -0.27 -7.40 14.32
C ALA A 64 0.50 -8.28 15.33
N SER A 65 -0.21 -8.99 16.21
CA SER A 65 0.42 -9.93 17.15
C SER A 65 1.08 -11.13 16.46
N ASP A 66 0.56 -11.56 15.31
CA ASP A 66 1.17 -12.63 14.50
C ASP A 66 2.49 -12.19 13.81
N LEU A 67 2.75 -10.88 13.72
CA LEU A 67 3.97 -10.33 13.13
C LEU A 67 5.10 -10.15 14.16
N ASP A 68 4.84 -10.36 15.46
CA ASP A 68 5.90 -10.37 16.47
C ASP A 68 6.91 -11.49 16.17
N GLY A 69 8.14 -11.11 15.80
CA GLY A 69 9.20 -12.04 15.38
C GLY A 69 9.51 -12.03 13.88
N TRP A 70 8.91 -11.12 13.10
CA TRP A 70 9.28 -10.93 11.70
C TRP A 70 10.64 -10.22 11.56
N GLU A 71 11.71 -10.98 11.33
CA GLU A 71 13.03 -10.48 10.93
C GLU A 71 13.02 -10.21 9.41
N ALA A 72 13.36 -8.98 9.02
CA ALA A 72 13.33 -8.49 7.64
C ALA A 72 14.46 -9.03 6.74
#